data_AF-A0A962UHI0-F1
#
_entry.id   AF-A0A962UHI0-F1
#
_cell.length_a   1.000
_cell.length_b   1.000
_cell.length_c   1.000
_cell.angle_alpha   90.00
_cell.angle_beta   90.00
_cell.angle_gamma   90.00
#
_symmetry.space_group_name_H-M   'P 1'
#
loop_
_entity.id
_entity.type
_entity.pdbx_description
1 polymer ?
#
loop_
_entity_poly.entity_id
_entity_poly.type
_entity_poly.pdbx_seq_one_letter_code
_entity_poly.pdbx_strand_id
1 'polypeptide(L)'
;MPNVEKVSIALTPEMAAVVRQAVESGDYASNSEIVREALRDWKLKRALQQQEVEELRRLWQEGLHSGPSRFAGMADLKAEARRRLEAQSQPGA
;
A
#
# COMPACT_ATOMS: atom_id res chain seq x y z
N MET A 1 9.21 16.94 -29.43
CA MET A 1 10.01 16.83 -28.19
C MET A 1 9.03 16.71 -27.04
N PRO A 2 9.06 15.65 -26.21
CA PRO A 2 8.15 15.62 -25.07
C PRO A 2 8.58 16.75 -24.11
N ASN A 3 7.62 17.58 -23.71
CA ASN A 3 7.86 18.77 -22.89
C ASN A 3 8.47 18.38 -21.53
N VAL A 4 9.76 18.63 -21.34
CA VAL A 4 10.43 18.52 -20.04
C VAL A 4 10.50 19.92 -19.43
N GLU A 5 9.92 20.09 -18.24
CA GLU A 5 10.03 21.30 -17.45
C GLU A 5 11.22 21.19 -16.49
N LYS A 6 12.03 22.25 -16.39
CA LYS A 6 13.16 22.32 -15.45
C LYS A 6 12.66 22.86 -14.11
N VAL A 7 12.85 22.09 -13.05
CA VAL A 7 12.51 22.47 -11.68
C VAL A 7 13.78 22.53 -10.85
N SER A 8 13.98 23.63 -10.11
CA SER A 8 15.04 23.73 -9.10
C SER A 8 14.52 23.21 -7.77
N ILE A 9 15.21 22.21 -7.20
CA ILE A 9 14.82 21.58 -5.94
C ILE A 9 16.02 21.56 -4.98
N ALA A 10 15.76 21.76 -3.69
CA ALA A 10 16.76 21.57 -2.65
C ALA A 10 16.73 20.11 -2.19
N LEU A 11 17.90 19.46 -2.19
CA LEU A 11 18.11 18.13 -1.63
C LEU A 11 18.98 18.26 -0.38
N THR A 12 18.79 17.36 0.58
CA THR A 12 19.76 17.22 1.68
C THR A 12 21.13 16.81 1.11
N PRO A 13 22.25 17.12 1.79
CA PRO A 13 23.57 16.73 1.30
C PRO A 13 23.70 15.23 1.01
N GLU A 14 23.08 14.40 1.86
CA GLU A 14 23.01 12.95 1.72
C GLU A 14 22.26 12.53 0.45
N MET A 15 21.05 13.04 0.22
CA MET A 15 20.28 12.74 -1.00
C MET A 15 21.02 13.21 -2.26
N ALA A 16 21.66 14.37 -2.21
CA ALA A 16 22.45 14.87 -3.32
C ALA A 16 23.67 13.97 -3.61
N ALA A 17 24.27 13.36 -2.57
CA ALA A 17 25.36 12.39 -2.74
C ALA A 17 24.87 11.10 -3.41
N VAL A 18 23.71 10.58 -3.02
CA VAL A 18 23.09 9.42 -3.68
C VAL A 18 22.83 9.69 -5.16
N VAL A 19 22.26 10.85 -5.49
CA VAL A 19 22.00 11.24 -6.89
C VAL A 19 23.29 11.32 -7.70
N ARG A 20 24.35 11.94 -7.15
CA ARG A 20 25.65 12.02 -7.83
C ARG A 20 26.27 10.65 -8.04
N GLN A 21 26.31 9.82 -7.00
CA GLN A 21 26.89 8.48 -7.07
C GLN A 21 26.18 7.60 -8.10
N ALA A 22 24.85 7.70 -8.20
CA ALA A 22 24.05 6.96 -9.17
C ALA A 22 24.36 7.36 -10.63
N VAL A 23 24.79 8.61 -10.85
CA VAL A 23 25.24 9.07 -12.18
C VAL A 23 26.71 8.71 -12.41
N GLU A 24 27.57 8.89 -11.42
CA GLU A 24 29.02 8.59 -11.49
C GLU A 24 29.30 7.10 -11.73
N SER A 25 28.47 6.22 -11.16
CA SER A 25 28.53 4.76 -11.38
C SER A 25 28.04 4.34 -12.77
N GLY A 26 27.32 5.21 -13.48
CA GLY A 26 26.70 4.90 -14.76
C GLY A 26 25.33 4.21 -14.67
N ASP A 27 24.78 4.01 -13.46
CA ASP A 27 23.43 3.47 -13.26
C ASP A 27 22.35 4.38 -13.88
N TYR A 28 22.62 5.70 -13.94
CA TYR A 28 21.75 6.69 -14.55
C TYR A 28 22.54 7.65 -15.45
N ALA A 29 21.96 8.04 -16.59
CA ALA A 29 22.58 8.96 -17.54
C ALA A 29 22.53 10.43 -17.07
N SER A 30 21.64 10.76 -16.11
CA SER A 30 21.54 12.12 -15.56
C SER A 30 20.83 12.19 -14.22
N ASN A 31 21.08 13.26 -13.45
CA ASN A 31 20.34 13.57 -12.22
C ASN A 31 18.82 13.61 -12.45
N SER A 32 18.38 14.12 -13.61
CA SER A 32 16.96 14.20 -13.92
C SER A 32 16.32 12.82 -14.16
N GLU A 33 17.10 11.79 -14.48
CA GLU A 33 16.59 10.44 -14.71
C GLU A 33 16.22 9.75 -13.41
N ILE A 34 17.14 9.68 -12.45
CA ILE A 34 16.89 9.14 -11.11
C ILE A 34 15.77 9.90 -10.39
N VAL A 35 15.71 11.24 -10.54
CA VAL A 35 14.61 12.03 -9.96
C VAL A 35 13.27 11.67 -10.60
N ARG A 36 13.21 11.45 -11.93
CA ARG A 36 11.96 11.01 -12.59
C ARG A 36 11.55 9.61 -12.15
N GLU A 37 12.50 8.69 -11.97
CA GLU A 37 12.23 7.35 -11.44
C GLU A 37 11.65 7.43 -10.02
N ALA A 38 12.34 8.12 -9.11
CA ALA A 38 11.89 8.31 -7.74
C ALA A 38 10.48 8.94 -7.67
N LEU A 39 10.15 9.87 -8.57
CA LEU A 39 8.81 10.46 -8.66
C LEU A 39 7.74 9.49 -9.18
N ARG A 40 8.09 8.59 -10.10
CA ARG A 40 7.17 7.53 -10.56
C ARG A 40 6.87 6.55 -9.43
N ASP A 41 7.90 6.12 -8.71
CA ASP A 41 7.76 5.21 -7.58
C ASP A 41 6.96 5.84 -6.45
N TRP A 42 7.25 7.12 -6.14
CA TRP A 42 6.45 7.89 -5.18
C TRP A 42 4.97 7.97 -5.59
N LYS A 43 4.69 8.22 -6.88
CA LYS A 43 3.32 8.27 -7.39
C LYS A 43 2.61 6.91 -7.27
N LEU A 44 3.29 5.83 -7.62
CA LEU A 44 2.77 4.47 -7.48
C LEU A 44 2.46 4.14 -6.03
N LYS A 45 3.41 4.39 -5.12
CA LYS A 45 3.23 4.19 -3.68
C LYS A 45 2.02 4.96 -3.15
N ARG A 46 1.85 6.21 -3.58
CA ARG A 46 0.72 7.04 -3.14
C ARG A 46 -0.62 6.56 -3.70
N ALA A 47 -0.66 6.06 -4.93
CA ALA A 47 -1.86 5.45 -5.50
C ALA A 47 -2.28 4.20 -4.70
N LEU A 48 -1.34 3.33 -4.33
CA LEU A 48 -1.60 2.16 -3.50
C LEU A 48 -2.12 2.55 -2.12
N GLN A 49 -1.48 3.52 -1.45
CA GLN A 49 -1.95 4.04 -0.15
C GLN A 49 -3.38 4.59 -0.23
N GLN A 50 -3.72 5.29 -1.31
CA GLN A 50 -5.09 5.78 -1.52
C GLN A 50 -6.08 4.62 -1.66
N GLN A 51 -5.73 3.58 -2.41
CA GLN A 51 -6.58 2.39 -2.55
C GLN A 51 -6.78 1.66 -1.22
N GLU A 52 -5.73 1.52 -0.40
CA GLU A 52 -5.82 0.92 0.93
C GLU A 52 -6.79 1.69 1.85
N VAL A 53 -6.71 3.03 1.83
CA VAL A 53 -7.63 3.89 2.60
C VAL A 53 -9.07 3.75 2.12
N GLU A 54 -9.30 3.70 0.80
CA GLU A 54 -10.65 3.47 0.26
C GLU A 54 -11.19 2.09 0.64
N GLU A 55 -10.36 1.05 0.63
CA GLU A 55 -10.78 -0.29 1.02
C GLU A 55 -11.13 -0.36 2.51
N LEU A 56 -10.32 0.25 3.38
CA LEU A 56 -10.64 0.37 4.80
C LEU A 56 -11.94 1.13 5.03
N ARG A 57 -12.19 2.21 4.28
CA ARG A 57 -13.46 2.94 4.33
C ARG A 57 -14.63 2.08 3.88
N ARG A 58 -14.45 1.30 2.81
CA ARG A 58 -15.48 0.37 2.30
C ARG A 58 -15.83 -0.69 3.35
N LEU A 59 -14.83 -1.35 3.94
CA LEU A 59 -15.00 -2.37 4.98
C LEU A 59 -15.67 -1.80 6.24
N TRP A 60 -15.29 -0.57 6.64
CA TRP A 60 -15.94 0.13 7.75
C TRP A 60 -17.43 0.37 7.47
N GLN A 61 -17.76 0.90 6.28
CA GLN A 61 -19.15 1.12 5.90
C GLN A 61 -19.91 -0.21 5.83
N GLU A 62 -19.32 -1.25 5.26
CA GLU A 62 -19.92 -2.60 5.26
C GLU A 62 -20.25 -3.07 6.69
N GLY A 63 -19.31 -2.89 7.62
CA GLY A 63 -19.51 -3.18 9.05
C GLY A 63 -20.68 -2.40 9.66
N LEU A 64 -20.74 -1.09 9.43
CA LEU A 64 -21.85 -0.24 9.91
C LEU A 64 -23.21 -0.70 9.36
N HIS A 65 -23.28 -1.09 8.09
CA HIS A 65 -24.51 -1.55 7.45
C HIS A 65 -24.86 -3.02 7.74
N SER A 66 -23.93 -3.79 8.34
CA SER A 66 -24.14 -5.21 8.65
C SER A 66 -25.06 -5.46 9.86
N GLY A 67 -25.45 -4.40 10.57
CA GLY A 67 -26.33 -4.48 11.73
C GLY A 67 -25.59 -4.82 13.03
N PRO A 68 -26.33 -5.07 14.14
CA PRO A 68 -25.73 -5.36 15.44
C PRO A 68 -24.97 -6.69 15.44
N SER A 69 -23.97 -6.81 16.33
CA SER A 69 -23.24 -8.05 16.52
C SER A 69 -24.20 -9.21 16.83
N ARG A 70 -24.05 -10.32 16.10
CA ARG A 70 -24.77 -11.57 16.34
C ARG A 70 -24.30 -12.32 17.59
N PHE A 71 -23.11 -11.99 18.09
CA PHE A 71 -22.50 -12.67 19.23
C PHE A 71 -22.44 -11.73 20.44
N ALA A 72 -22.83 -12.24 21.60
CA ALA A 72 -22.82 -11.49 22.85
C ALA A 72 -21.39 -11.29 23.40
N GLY A 73 -20.43 -12.13 22.97
CA GLY A 73 -19.02 -11.96 23.30
C GLY A 73 -18.08 -12.91 22.56
N MET A 74 -16.80 -12.80 22.88
CA MET A 74 -15.72 -13.56 22.25
C MET A 74 -15.84 -15.08 22.45
N ALA A 75 -16.41 -15.52 23.58
CA ALA A 75 -16.63 -16.95 23.86
C ALA A 75 -17.60 -17.58 22.85
N ASP A 76 -18.75 -16.93 22.62
CA ASP A 76 -19.76 -17.40 21.66
C ASP A 76 -19.22 -17.40 20.23
N LEU A 77 -18.48 -16.36 19.87
CA LEU A 77 -17.81 -16.26 18.56
C LEU A 77 -16.84 -17.43 18.34
N LYS A 78 -16.00 -17.75 19.34
CA LYS A 78 -15.05 -18.88 19.25
C LYS A 78 -15.76 -20.23 19.19
N ALA A 79 -16.85 -20.41 19.93
CA ALA A 79 -17.64 -21.64 19.89
C ALA A 79 -18.24 -21.88 18.50
N GLU A 80 -18.81 -20.84 17.89
CA GLU A 80 -19.33 -20.89 16.52
C GLU A 80 -18.21 -21.14 15.49
N ALA A 81 -17.06 -20.49 15.63
CA ALA A 81 -15.93 -20.69 14.72
C ALA A 81 -15.42 -22.15 14.74
N ARG A 82 -15.32 -22.78 15.92
CA ARG A 82 -14.93 -24.21 16.04
C ARG A 82 -15.95 -25.14 15.42
N ARG A 83 -17.25 -24.90 15.66
CA ARG A 83 -18.34 -25.65 15.03
C ARG A 83 -18.24 -25.64 13.50
N ARG A 84 -17.95 -24.48 12.90
CA ARG A 84 -17.77 -24.35 11.43
C ARG A 84 -16.55 -25.09 10.92
N LEU A 85 -15.43 -25.03 11.66
CA LEU A 85 -14.20 -25.75 11.30
C LEU A 85 -14.42 -27.26 11.31
N GLU A 86 -15.08 -27.79 12.34
CA GLU A 86 -15.43 -29.21 12.46
C GLU A 86 -16.34 -29.65 11.31
N ALA A 87 -17.36 -28.85 10.97
CA ALA A 87 -18.26 -29.13 9.85
C ALA A 87 -17.56 -29.10 8.48
N GLN A 88 -16.56 -28.22 8.28
CA GLN A 88 -15.73 -28.21 7.07
C GLN A 88 -14.73 -29.36 7.02
N SER A 89 -14.31 -29.88 8.18
CA SER A 89 -13.34 -30.97 8.30
C SER A 89 -13.96 -32.36 8.13
N GLN A 90 -15.28 -32.47 8.02
CA GLN A 90 -15.99 -33.69 7.62
C GLN A 90 -16.48 -33.59 6.17
N PRO A 91 -15.62 -33.80 5.15
CA PRO A 91 -16.10 -34.08 3.81
C PRO A 91 -16.50 -35.56 3.71
N GLY A 92 -17.81 -35.84 3.65
CA GLY A 92 -18.35 -37.15 3.29
C GLY A 92 -18.99 -37.92 4.45
N ALA A 93 -20.32 -37.80 4.54
CA ALA A 93 -21.22 -38.88 4.89
C ALA A 93 -22.33 -38.92 3.83
#